data_AF-A0A5C7MDR1-F1
#
_entry.id   AF-A0A5C7MDR1-F1
#
_cell.length_a   1.000
_cell.length_b   1.000
_cell.length_c   1.000
_cell.angle_alpha   90.00
_cell.angle_beta   90.00
_cell.angle_gamma   90.00
#
_symmetry.space_group_name_H-M   'P 1'
#
loop_
_entity.id
_entity.type
_entity.pdbx_description
1 polymer ?
#
loop_
_entity_poly.entity_id
_entity_poly.type
_entity_poly.pdbx_seq_one_letter_code
_entity_poly.pdbx_strand_id
1 'polypeptide(L)'
;MADVIQLKPDELPEAVAGWRADVPGALIYPSLPPASSAAAAAVGAAMQPWQAHFAAHDAERATLASKAVQAAAVTQSALRSADESGAAGITASVVV
;
A
#
# COMPACT_ATOMS: atom_id res chain seq x y z
N MET A 1 -16.15 -4.18 14.66
CA MET A 1 -15.70 -5.53 14.28
C MET A 1 -14.81 -5.36 13.07
N ALA A 2 -13.60 -5.90 13.07
CA ALA A 2 -12.78 -5.96 11.87
C ALA A 2 -13.18 -7.22 11.09
N ASP A 3 -13.43 -7.09 9.80
CA ASP A 3 -13.67 -8.25 8.94
C ASP A 3 -12.40 -9.09 8.90
N VAL A 4 -12.50 -10.33 9.36
CA VAL A 4 -11.38 -11.28 9.36
C VAL A 4 -11.34 -11.94 7.98
N ILE A 5 -10.32 -11.61 7.20
CA ILE A 5 -10.05 -12.24 5.91
C ILE A 5 -9.09 -13.41 6.16
N GLN A 6 -9.51 -14.62 5.80
CA GLN A 6 -8.64 -15.79 5.80
C GLN A 6 -8.11 -16.03 4.38
N LEU A 7 -6.79 -15.99 4.23
CA LEU A 7 -6.09 -16.29 2.99
C LEU A 7 -5.13 -17.45 3.25
N LYS A 8 -5.02 -18.37 2.28
CA LYS A 8 -3.92 -19.34 2.30
C LYS A 8 -2.60 -18.63 2.03
N PRO A 9 -1.46 -19.18 2.49
CA PRO A 9 -0.14 -18.59 2.25
C PRO A 9 0.15 -18.30 0.77
N ASP A 10 -0.34 -19.16 -0.12
CA ASP A 10 -0.15 -19.03 -1.58
C ASP A 10 -1.08 -18.01 -2.24
N GLU A 11 -2.18 -17.65 -1.57
CA GLU A 11 -3.16 -16.66 -2.06
C GLU A 11 -2.78 -15.22 -1.67
N LEU A 12 -1.93 -15.06 -0.66
CA LEU A 12 -1.50 -13.75 -0.16
C LEU A 12 -0.78 -12.89 -1.23
N PRO A 13 0.14 -13.41 -2.06
CA PRO A 13 0.77 -12.62 -3.12
C PRO A 13 -0.23 -12.11 -4.16
N GLU A 14 -1.18 -12.95 -4.55
CA GLU A 14 -2.22 -12.58 -5.52
C GLU A 14 -3.17 -11.54 -4.93
N ALA A 15 -3.59 -11.71 -3.68
CA ALA A 15 -4.41 -10.73 -2.97
C ALA A 15 -3.71 -9.37 -2.82
N VAL A 16 -2.40 -9.36 -2.54
CA VAL A 16 -1.59 -8.13 -2.48
C VAL A 16 -1.48 -7.49 -3.86
N ALA A 17 -1.28 -8.27 -4.91
CA ALA A 17 -1.21 -7.77 -6.28
C ALA A 17 -2.54 -7.17 -6.74
N GLY A 18 -3.67 -7.85 -6.46
CA GLY A 18 -5.01 -7.37 -6.73
C GLY A 18 -5.31 -6.07 -5.97
N TRP A 19 -5.06 -6.06 -4.66
CA TRP A 19 -5.18 -4.84 -3.86
C TRP A 19 -4.32 -3.70 -4.41
N ARG A 20 -3.08 -3.98 -4.82
CA ARG A 20 -2.17 -2.96 -5.36
C ARG A 20 -2.65 -2.38 -6.68
N ALA A 21 -3.31 -3.18 -7.52
CA ALA A 21 -3.92 -2.71 -8.76
C ALA A 21 -5.12 -1.77 -8.48
N ASP A 22 -5.84 -1.99 -7.38
CA ASP A 22 -6.97 -1.14 -6.97
C ASP A 22 -6.53 0.16 -6.25
N VAL A 23 -5.27 0.26 -5.80
CA VAL A 23 -4.76 1.51 -5.21
C VAL A 23 -4.71 2.59 -6.29
N PRO A 24 -5.45 3.71 -6.14
CA PRO A 24 -5.43 4.79 -7.12
C PRO A 24 -4.01 5.30 -7.37
N GLY A 25 -3.71 5.71 -8.61
CA GLY A 25 -2.41 6.24 -9.00
C GLY A 25 -2.01 7.54 -8.30
N ALA A 26 -0.98 8.17 -8.87
CA ALA A 26 -0.43 9.42 -8.35
C ALA A 26 -1.48 10.53 -8.27
N LEU A 27 -1.50 11.26 -7.15
CA LEU A 27 -2.38 12.40 -6.94
C LEU A 27 -1.80 13.63 -7.69
N ILE A 28 -2.37 13.95 -8.85
CA ILE A 28 -1.89 15.07 -9.68
C ILE A 28 -2.60 16.37 -9.26
N TYR A 29 -1.82 17.39 -8.90
CA TYR A 29 -2.34 18.74 -8.70
C TYR A 29 -2.64 19.39 -10.06
N PRO A 30 -3.89 19.85 -10.33
CA PRO A 30 -4.24 20.44 -11.62
C PRO A 30 -3.59 21.81 -11.80
N SER A 31 -3.11 22.09 -13.02
CA SER A 31 -2.63 23.42 -13.39
C SER A 31 -3.75 24.45 -13.29
N LEU A 32 -3.53 25.52 -12.54
CA LEU A 32 -4.48 26.61 -12.43
C LEU A 32 -4.44 27.48 -13.70
N PRO A 33 -5.60 27.91 -14.22
CA PRO A 33 -5.64 28.84 -15.35
C PRO A 33 -5.02 30.20 -14.96
N PRO A 34 -4.51 30.97 -15.93
CA PRO A 34 -4.01 32.31 -15.66
C PRO A 34 -5.14 33.19 -15.08
N ALA A 35 -4.79 34.04 -14.12
CA ALA A 35 -5.76 34.90 -13.46
C ALA A 35 -6.36 35.91 -14.44
N SER A 36 -7.69 35.93 -14.55
CA SER A 36 -8.45 36.89 -15.36
C SER A 36 -8.83 38.16 -14.60
N SER A 37 -8.63 38.19 -13.27
CA SER A 37 -9.01 39.28 -12.39
C SER A 37 -8.21 39.25 -11.09
N ALA A 38 -8.25 40.34 -10.31
CA ALA A 38 -7.65 40.38 -8.97
C ALA A 38 -8.24 39.34 -8.01
N ALA A 39 -9.55 39.05 -8.12
CA ALA A 39 -10.20 38.00 -7.34
C ALA A 39 -9.66 36.62 -7.72
N ALA A 40 -9.49 36.33 -9.02
CA ALA A 40 -8.90 35.08 -9.48
C ALA A 40 -7.44 34.92 -9.02
N ALA A 41 -6.66 36.02 -9.00
CA ALA A 41 -5.30 36.02 -8.48
C ALA A 41 -5.26 35.72 -6.97
N ALA A 42 -6.20 36.28 -6.18
CA ALA A 42 -6.30 36.01 -4.75
C ALA A 42 -6.65 34.54 -4.46
N VAL A 43 -7.57 33.95 -5.24
CA VAL A 43 -7.89 32.51 -5.14
C VAL A 43 -6.67 31.65 -5.51
N GLY A 44 -5.97 31.97 -6.61
CA GLY A 44 -4.75 31.25 -7.00
C GLY A 44 -3.66 31.32 -5.92
N ALA A 45 -3.50 32.47 -5.28
CA ALA A 45 -2.57 32.64 -4.16
C ALA A 45 -3.01 31.81 -2.93
N ALA A 46 -4.30 31.75 -2.61
CA ALA A 46 -4.81 30.92 -1.52
C ALA A 46 -4.65 29.41 -1.79
N MET A 47 -4.65 28.99 -3.06
CA MET A 47 -4.46 27.60 -3.47
C MET A 47 -2.99 27.18 -3.59
N GLN A 48 -2.02 28.10 -3.60
CA GLN A 48 -0.58 27.79 -3.71
C GLN A 48 -0.10 26.67 -2.76
N PRO A 49 -0.46 26.67 -1.46
CA PRO A 49 -0.03 25.61 -0.54
C PRO A 49 -0.54 24.22 -0.94
N TRP A 50 -1.64 24.12 -1.68
CA TRP A 50 -2.29 22.85 -2.00
C TRP A 50 -1.41 21.96 -2.89
N GLN A 51 -0.57 22.55 -3.75
CA GLN A 51 0.35 21.76 -4.57
C GLN A 51 1.32 20.94 -3.70
N ALA A 52 1.89 21.56 -2.66
CA ALA A 52 2.76 20.87 -1.72
C ALA A 52 1.99 19.85 -0.87
N HIS A 53 0.75 20.16 -0.47
CA HIS A 53 -0.11 19.21 0.24
C HIS A 53 -0.43 17.97 -0.61
N PHE A 54 -0.73 18.14 -1.90
CA PHE A 54 -0.97 17.03 -2.81
C PHE A 54 0.26 16.12 -2.94
N ALA A 55 1.44 16.72 -3.13
CA ALA A 55 2.70 15.98 -3.20
C ALA A 55 3.00 15.22 -1.90
N ALA A 56 2.77 15.84 -0.75
CA ALA A 56 2.97 15.20 0.55
C ALA A 56 2.01 14.00 0.76
N HIS A 57 0.74 14.18 0.42
CA HIS A 57 -0.25 13.10 0.50
C HIS A 57 0.07 11.95 -0.45
N ASP A 58 0.55 12.24 -1.66
CA ASP A 58 0.94 11.21 -2.61
C ASP A 58 2.12 10.37 -2.08
N ALA A 59 3.14 11.05 -1.53
CA ALA A 59 4.28 10.38 -0.89
C ALA A 59 3.88 9.53 0.32
N GLU A 60 2.95 10.02 1.15
CA GLU A 60 2.42 9.27 2.30
C GLU A 60 1.66 8.02 1.83
N ARG A 61 0.78 8.14 0.83
CA ARG A 61 0.06 6.99 0.25
C ARG A 61 1.01 5.96 -0.33
N ALA A 62 2.03 6.39 -1.07
CA ALA A 62 3.05 5.50 -1.61
C ALA A 62 3.81 4.76 -0.49
N THR A 63 4.17 5.48 0.58
CA THR A 63 4.85 4.91 1.75
C THR A 63 4.00 3.87 2.47
N LEU A 64 2.73 4.19 2.74
CA LEU A 64 1.80 3.28 3.40
C LEU A 64 1.60 2.02 2.57
N ALA A 65 1.48 2.15 1.25
CA ALA A 65 1.30 0.98 0.40
C ALA A 65 2.54 0.09 0.33
N SER A 66 3.74 0.69 0.30
CA SER A 66 4.99 -0.08 0.43
C SER A 66 5.08 -0.83 1.75
N LYS A 67 4.64 -0.22 2.86
CA LYS A 67 4.59 -0.89 4.18
C LYS A 67 3.65 -2.10 4.17
N ALA A 68 2.48 -1.98 3.52
CA ALA A 68 1.52 -3.09 3.42
C ALA A 68 2.12 -4.27 2.62
N VAL A 69 2.74 -3.99 1.47
CA VAL A 69 3.42 -5.02 0.65
C VAL A 69 4.55 -5.70 1.44
N GLN A 70 5.35 -4.92 2.17
CA GLN A 70 6.44 -5.44 2.98
C GLN A 70 5.92 -6.32 4.13
N ALA A 71 4.86 -5.90 4.82
CA ALA A 71 4.24 -6.69 5.87
C ALA A 71 3.73 -8.04 5.34
N ALA A 72 3.07 -8.04 4.19
CA ALA A 72 2.60 -9.27 3.56
C ALA A 72 3.76 -10.21 3.18
N ALA A 73 4.86 -9.68 2.64
CA ALA A 73 6.05 -10.47 2.32
C ALA A 73 6.68 -11.09 3.58
N VAL A 74 6.77 -10.33 4.68
CA VAL A 74 7.25 -10.84 5.97
C VAL A 74 6.35 -11.96 6.50
N THR A 75 5.03 -11.77 6.45
CA THR A 75 4.07 -12.80 6.86
C THR A 75 4.22 -14.08 6.03
N GLN A 76 4.33 -13.97 4.71
CA GLN A 76 4.52 -15.13 3.83
C GLN A 76 5.81 -15.88 4.17
N SER A 77 6.91 -15.15 4.38
CA SER A 77 8.19 -15.73 4.77
C SER A 77 8.09 -16.50 6.09
N ALA A 78 7.46 -15.90 7.11
CA ALA A 78 7.27 -16.52 8.41
C ALA A 78 6.42 -17.80 8.34
N LEU A 79 5.32 -17.78 7.58
CA LEU A 79 4.47 -18.95 7.36
C LEU A 79 5.24 -20.09 6.68
N ARG A 80 6.01 -19.76 5.63
CA ARG A 80 6.84 -20.75 4.93
C ARG A 80 7.89 -21.38 5.85
N SER A 81 8.58 -20.58 6.66
CA SER A 81 9.56 -21.10 7.62
C SER A 81 8.91 -21.99 8.69
N ALA A 82 7.69 -21.67 9.12
CA ALA A 82 6.93 -22.50 10.05
C ALA A 82 6.54 -23.85 9.42
N ASP A 83 6.07 -23.84 8.18
CA ASP A 83 5.73 -25.06 7.42
C ASP A 83 6.96 -25.95 7.20
N GLU A 84 8.10 -25.36 6.80
CA GLU A 84 9.37 -26.08 6.63
C GLU A 84 9.84 -26.73 7.94
N SER A 85 9.73 -26.00 9.07
CA SER A 85 10.07 -26.52 10.40
C SER A 85 9.12 -27.65 10.84
N GLY A 86 7.81 -27.49 10.58
CA GLY A 86 6.81 -28.51 10.88
C GLY A 86 7.03 -29.79 10.06
N ALA A 87 7.31 -29.66 8.76
CA ALA A 87 7.63 -30.78 7.88
C ALA A 87 8.89 -31.54 8.35
N ALA A 88 9.93 -30.82 8.79
CA ALA A 88 11.12 -31.43 9.37
C ALA A 88 10.79 -32.24 10.64
N GLY A 89 9.94 -31.70 11.53
CA GLY A 89 9.50 -32.39 12.75
C GLY A 89 8.69 -33.67 12.48
N ILE A 90 7.79 -33.64 11.49
CA ILE A 90 7.03 -34.84 11.06
C ILE A 90 7.97 -35.90 10.49
N THR A 91 8.90 -35.49 9.61
CA THR A 91 9.87 -36.41 9.00
C THR A 91 10.75 -37.07 10.06
N ALA A 92 11.18 -36.32 11.07
CA ALA A 92 11.93 -36.86 12.20
C ALA A 92 11.11 -37.84 13.07
N SER A 93 9.79 -37.65 13.15
CA SER A 93 8.89 -38.51 13.94
C SER A 93 8.48 -39.80 13.22
N VAL A 94 8.52 -39.82 11.88
CA VAL A 94 8.19 -40.99 11.03
C VAL A 94 9.38 -41.96 10.88
N VAL A 95 10.61 -41.49 11.14
CA VAL A 95 11.85 -42.28 11.00
C VAL A 95 12.24 -42.99 12.31
N VAL A 96 11.39 -42.95 13.35
CA VAL A 96 11.57 -43.68 14.62
C VAL A 96 10.64 -44.88 14.69
#